data_AF-A0A370WUX1-F1
#
_entry.id   AF-A0A370WUX1-F1
#
_cell.length_a   1.000
_cell.length_b   1.000
_cell.length_c   1.000
_cell.angle_alpha   90.00
_cell.angle_beta   90.00
_cell.angle_gamma   90.00
#
_symmetry.space_group_name_H-M   'P 1'
#
loop_
_entity.id
_entity.type
_entity.pdbx_description
1 polymer ?
#
loop_
_entity_poly.entity_id
_entity_poly.type
_entity_poly.pdbx_seq_one_letter_code
_entity_poly.pdbx_strand_id
1 'polypeptide(L)'
;MANPSRSFLLSCFAGFYEEVARIKLAAHSGGLVRLLQPEAPHEQLAAHDLAERVAKHLIDVLESQTRLVAAATPAEQKAYKDTRYVMVALADEIFILNLQWPVAEHWPEHLLEYTFYRTRIAGRQFFSYVQSLIDSRDRSPLDADFAAVLLLSMQLGFQGMYRGGEDGRDALHALRGKLYPIATQAQGSGNAYMFPQAYEYTVVSNHDNTRIALAPWLRALAYGALVYLLVSSVVWWALTRSLLNVIKEAA
;
A
#
# COMPACT_ATOMS: atom_id res chain seq x y z
N MET A 1 5.35 24.53 19.27
CA MET A 1 5.19 23.51 20.32
C MET A 1 4.13 22.53 19.86
N ALA A 2 4.53 21.43 19.22
CA ALA A 2 3.61 20.40 18.74
C ALA A 2 3.20 19.50 19.92
N ASN A 3 1.90 19.21 20.03
CA ASN A 3 1.29 18.51 21.16
C ASN A 3 1.70 17.01 21.14
N PRO A 4 2.41 16.49 22.16
CA PRO A 4 3.07 15.17 22.12
C PRO A 4 2.12 13.95 22.21
N SER A 5 0.82 14.13 22.41
CA SER A 5 -0.14 13.03 22.60
C SER A 5 -0.96 12.66 21.35
N ARG A 6 -0.80 13.36 20.21
CA ARG A 6 -1.64 13.18 19.00
C ARG A 6 -1.06 12.23 17.94
N SER A 7 0.08 11.58 18.20
CA SER A 7 0.74 10.69 17.24
C SER A 7 1.54 9.59 17.94
N PHE A 8 1.09 9.16 19.12
CA PHE A 8 1.86 8.23 19.95
C PHE A 8 2.08 6.91 19.21
N LEU A 9 0.99 6.24 18.80
CA LEU A 9 1.08 4.96 18.08
C LEU A 9 1.77 5.10 16.73
N LEU A 10 1.52 6.20 16.03
CA LEU A 10 2.15 6.51 14.74
C LEU A 10 3.66 6.71 14.87
N SER A 11 4.14 7.35 15.94
CA SER A 11 5.57 7.53 16.19
C SER A 11 6.26 6.21 16.54
N CYS A 12 5.64 5.36 17.36
CA CYS A 12 6.14 4.00 17.62
C CYS A 12 6.21 3.19 16.31
N PHE A 13 5.15 3.25 15.50
CA PHE A 13 5.08 2.57 14.21
C PHE A 13 6.14 3.08 13.24
N ALA A 14 6.27 4.40 13.09
CA ALA A 14 7.25 5.01 12.22
C ALA A 14 8.68 4.64 12.64
N GLY A 15 8.98 4.70 13.95
CA GLY A 15 10.30 4.33 14.47
C GLY A 15 10.64 2.86 14.21
N PHE A 16 9.67 1.95 14.39
CA PHE A 16 9.89 0.54 14.05
C PHE A 16 10.05 0.32 12.54
N TYR A 17 9.18 0.94 11.72
CA TYR A 17 9.25 0.81 10.28
C TYR A 17 10.54 1.41 9.69
N GLU A 18 11.10 2.44 10.32
CA GLU A 18 12.40 2.99 9.95
C GLU A 18 13.51 1.93 10.07
N GLU A 19 13.53 1.15 11.15
CA GLU A 19 14.47 0.04 11.32
C GLU A 19 14.27 -1.05 10.25
N VAL A 20 13.00 -1.41 9.96
CA VAL A 20 12.67 -2.33 8.85
C VAL A 20 13.19 -1.77 7.52
N ALA A 21 12.99 -0.47 7.25
CA ALA A 21 13.46 0.18 6.03
C ALA A 21 14.99 0.22 5.93
N ARG A 22 15.71 0.46 7.05
CA ARG A 22 17.18 0.40 7.09
C ARG A 22 17.68 -1.00 6.79
N ILE A 23 17.06 -2.04 7.35
CA ILE A 23 17.38 -3.44 7.04
C ILE A 23 17.13 -3.74 5.56
N LYS A 24 15.99 -3.33 5.01
CA LYS A 24 15.68 -3.50 3.58
C LYS A 24 16.76 -2.85 2.72
N LEU A 25 17.15 -1.61 3.01
CA LEU A 25 18.20 -0.90 2.27
C LEU A 25 19.56 -1.60 2.37
N ALA A 26 19.92 -2.06 3.57
CA ALA A 26 21.16 -2.80 3.81
C ALA A 26 21.18 -4.15 3.09
N ALA A 27 20.04 -4.85 3.02
CA ALA A 27 19.91 -6.11 2.28
C ALA A 27 20.12 -5.91 0.77
N HIS A 28 19.57 -4.84 0.19
CA HIS A 28 19.75 -4.52 -1.23
C HIS A 28 21.19 -4.09 -1.57
N SER A 29 21.87 -3.42 -0.65
CA SER A 29 23.25 -2.93 -0.85
C SER A 29 24.34 -3.93 -0.46
N GLY A 30 23.97 -5.12 0.03
CA GLY A 30 24.92 -6.11 0.57
C GLY A 30 25.56 -5.69 1.89
N GLY A 31 25.07 -4.63 2.54
CA GLY A 31 25.59 -4.06 3.78
C GLY A 31 24.98 -4.62 5.07
N LEU A 32 24.21 -5.71 4.98
CA LEU A 32 23.43 -6.23 6.12
C LEU A 32 24.31 -6.64 7.32
N VAL A 33 25.45 -7.29 7.06
CA VAL A 33 26.41 -7.67 8.11
C VAL A 33 26.98 -6.43 8.81
N ARG A 34 27.32 -5.39 8.05
CA ARG A 34 27.86 -4.13 8.60
C ARG A 34 26.85 -3.40 9.49
N LEU A 35 25.57 -3.45 9.14
CA LEU A 35 24.52 -2.81 9.93
C LEU A 35 24.31 -3.51 11.28
N LEU A 36 24.35 -4.84 11.28
CA LEU A 36 24.08 -5.65 12.48
C LEU A 36 25.33 -5.89 13.34
N GLN A 37 26.52 -5.82 12.73
CA GLN A 37 27.81 -5.99 13.38
C GLN A 37 28.75 -4.83 13.03
N PRO A 38 28.57 -3.65 13.65
CA PRO A 38 29.48 -2.54 13.44
C PRO A 38 30.90 -2.83 13.94
N GLU A 39 31.05 -3.72 14.93
CA GLU A 39 32.36 -4.07 15.53
C GLU A 39 33.16 -5.10 14.72
N ALA A 40 32.51 -5.96 13.94
CA ALA A 40 33.16 -7.00 13.11
C ALA A 40 32.51 -7.11 11.70
N PRO A 41 32.57 -6.05 10.87
CA PRO A 41 31.79 -5.94 9.63
C PRO A 41 32.22 -6.88 8.50
N HIS A 42 33.30 -7.65 8.66
CA HIS A 42 33.87 -8.54 7.63
C HIS A 42 33.69 -10.03 7.93
N GLU A 43 33.04 -10.39 9.04
CA GLU A 43 32.82 -11.79 9.39
C GLU A 43 31.77 -12.42 8.45
N GLN A 44 32.09 -13.58 7.87
CA GLN A 44 31.14 -14.35 7.07
C GLN A 44 30.17 -15.05 8.02
N LEU A 45 28.94 -14.55 8.08
CA LEU A 45 27.84 -15.19 8.80
C LEU A 45 27.10 -16.16 7.89
N ALA A 46 26.67 -17.29 8.45
CA ALA A 46 25.72 -18.15 7.76
C ALA A 46 24.39 -17.40 7.54
N ALA A 47 23.66 -17.77 6.48
CA ALA A 47 22.37 -17.16 6.17
C ALA A 47 21.36 -17.30 7.32
N HIS A 48 21.37 -18.44 8.01
CA HIS A 48 20.57 -18.69 9.22
C HIS A 48 20.91 -17.70 10.35
N ASP A 49 22.19 -17.60 10.74
CA ASP A 49 22.63 -16.69 11.81
C ASP A 49 22.31 -15.23 11.50
N LEU A 50 22.34 -14.86 10.21
CA LEU A 50 22.01 -13.52 9.77
C LEU A 50 20.50 -13.25 9.88
N ALA A 51 19.64 -14.21 9.53
CA ALA A 51 18.20 -14.11 9.77
C ALA A 51 17.87 -14.00 11.26
N GLU A 52 18.50 -14.83 12.10
CA GLU A 52 18.35 -14.77 13.56
C GLU A 52 18.74 -13.39 14.11
N ARG A 53 19.87 -12.83 13.66
CA ARG A 53 20.33 -11.50 14.09
C ARG A 53 19.39 -10.38 13.69
N VAL A 54 18.82 -10.43 12.47
CA VAL A 54 17.82 -9.46 12.03
C VAL A 54 16.57 -9.54 12.89
N ALA A 55 16.07 -10.75 13.14
CA ALA A 55 14.92 -10.97 14.01
C ALA A 55 15.20 -10.44 15.42
N LYS A 56 16.36 -10.77 15.99
CA LYS A 56 16.81 -10.31 17.31
C LYS A 56 16.87 -8.77 17.38
N HIS A 57 17.47 -8.10 16.40
CA HIS A 57 17.51 -6.64 16.34
C HIS A 57 16.11 -6.03 16.38
N LEU A 58 15.18 -6.54 15.56
CA LEU A 58 13.81 -6.05 15.53
C LEU A 58 13.05 -6.34 16.84
N ILE A 59 13.30 -7.49 17.47
CA ILE A 59 12.76 -7.82 18.79
C ILE A 59 13.27 -6.81 19.83
N ASP A 60 14.57 -6.55 19.87
CA ASP A 60 15.18 -5.60 20.81
C ASP A 60 14.58 -4.18 20.66
N VAL A 61 14.33 -3.75 19.41
CA VAL A 61 13.65 -2.49 19.12
C VAL A 61 12.23 -2.49 19.70
N LEU A 62 11.43 -3.53 19.45
CA LEU A 62 10.05 -3.63 19.97
C LEU A 62 9.99 -3.74 21.49
N GLU A 63 10.95 -4.42 22.11
CA GLU A 63 11.06 -4.48 23.56
C GLU A 63 11.46 -3.13 24.15
N SER A 64 12.36 -2.39 23.49
CA SER A 64 12.73 -1.03 23.92
C SER A 64 11.51 -0.11 23.91
N GLN A 65 10.70 -0.15 22.84
CA GLN A 65 9.45 0.59 22.78
C GLN A 65 8.47 0.14 23.88
N THR A 66 8.35 -1.17 24.11
CA THR A 66 7.49 -1.73 25.17
C THR A 66 7.87 -1.18 26.55
N ARG A 67 9.17 -1.03 26.83
CA ARG A 67 9.66 -0.40 28.08
C ARG A 67 9.28 1.07 28.17
N LEU A 68 9.36 1.82 27.07
CA LEU A 68 8.95 3.23 27.03
C LEU A 68 7.45 3.42 27.27
N VAL A 69 6.63 2.51 26.73
CA VAL A 69 5.17 2.55 26.88
C VAL A 69 4.71 2.11 28.28
N ALA A 70 5.58 1.51 29.11
CA ALA A 70 5.21 1.02 30.44
C ALA A 70 4.69 2.13 31.39
N ALA A 71 5.12 3.38 31.19
CA ALA A 71 4.65 4.53 31.95
C ALA A 71 3.36 5.17 31.41
N ALA A 72 2.86 4.71 30.26
CA ALA A 72 1.66 5.24 29.62
C ALA A 72 0.37 4.75 30.30
N THR A 73 -0.76 5.33 29.95
CA THR A 73 -2.07 4.92 30.48
C THR A 73 -2.42 3.48 30.06
N PRO A 74 -3.29 2.76 30.81
CA PRO A 74 -3.70 1.40 30.43
C PRO A 74 -4.32 1.32 29.02
N ALA A 75 -5.02 2.37 28.58
CA ALA A 75 -5.59 2.47 27.25
C ALA A 75 -4.50 2.57 26.17
N GLU A 76 -3.49 3.43 26.36
CA GLU A 76 -2.35 3.56 25.46
C GLU A 76 -1.52 2.28 25.42
N GLN A 77 -1.33 1.61 26.56
CA GLN A 77 -0.63 0.33 26.62
C GLN A 77 -1.36 -0.76 25.81
N LYS A 78 -2.70 -0.82 25.92
CA LYS A 78 -3.51 -1.74 25.11
C LYS A 78 -3.39 -1.39 23.62
N ALA A 79 -3.57 -0.12 23.26
CA ALA A 79 -3.49 0.31 21.87
C ALA A 79 -2.10 0.06 21.26
N TYR A 80 -1.03 0.24 22.05
CA TYR A 80 0.32 -0.13 21.65
C TYR A 80 0.49 -1.64 21.45
N LYS A 81 -0.09 -2.50 22.31
CA LYS A 81 -0.04 -3.96 22.11
C LYS A 81 -0.71 -4.38 20.79
N ASP A 82 -1.84 -3.77 20.46
CA ASP A 82 -2.55 -3.98 19.19
C ASP A 82 -1.70 -3.46 18.00
N THR A 83 -1.09 -2.28 18.15
CA THR A 83 -0.16 -1.68 17.17
C THR A 83 1.09 -2.54 16.96
N ARG A 84 1.69 -3.08 18.02
CA ARG A 84 2.86 -3.97 17.95
C ARG A 84 2.54 -5.25 17.19
N TYR A 85 1.35 -5.81 17.36
CA TYR A 85 0.93 -6.96 16.57
C TYR A 85 0.94 -6.61 15.07
N VAL A 86 0.41 -5.43 14.70
CA VAL A 86 0.42 -4.94 13.33
C VAL A 86 1.84 -4.74 12.80
N MET A 87 2.75 -4.14 13.59
CA MET A 87 4.16 -3.97 13.22
C MET A 87 4.85 -5.30 12.91
N VAL A 88 4.65 -6.27 13.79
CA VAL A 88 5.20 -7.63 13.68
C VAL A 88 4.64 -8.35 12.45
N ALA A 89 3.32 -8.30 12.25
CA ALA A 89 2.65 -8.87 11.08
C ALA A 89 3.16 -8.26 9.76
N LEU A 90 3.29 -6.94 9.72
CA LEU A 90 3.80 -6.20 8.56
C LEU A 90 5.24 -6.59 8.25
N ALA A 91 6.11 -6.62 9.26
CA ALA A 91 7.51 -6.99 9.08
C ALA A 91 7.63 -8.43 8.55
N ASP A 92 6.98 -9.40 9.18
CA ASP A 92 7.03 -10.79 8.74
C ASP A 92 6.56 -10.94 7.28
N GLU A 93 5.48 -10.28 6.89
CA GLU A 93 5.01 -10.32 5.51
C GLU A 93 6.01 -9.67 4.54
N ILE A 94 6.62 -8.55 4.91
CA ILE A 94 7.64 -7.88 4.10
C ILE A 94 8.86 -8.80 3.89
N PHE A 95 9.37 -9.40 4.96
CA PHE A 95 10.58 -10.23 4.90
C PHE A 95 10.37 -11.56 4.18
N ILE A 96 9.16 -12.12 4.23
CA ILE A 96 8.81 -13.36 3.52
C ILE A 96 8.48 -13.09 2.05
N LEU A 97 7.70 -12.05 1.74
CA LEU A 97 7.06 -11.91 0.43
C LEU A 97 7.60 -10.76 -0.42
N ASN A 98 8.01 -9.65 0.20
CA ASN A 98 8.28 -8.42 -0.53
C ASN A 98 9.78 -8.15 -0.69
N LEU A 99 10.62 -8.72 0.17
CA LEU A 99 12.06 -8.53 0.15
C LEU A 99 12.75 -9.71 -0.55
N GLN A 100 13.48 -9.42 -1.62
CA GLN A 100 14.43 -10.38 -2.21
C GLN A 100 15.77 -10.20 -1.52
N TRP A 101 16.14 -11.16 -0.67
CA TRP A 101 17.35 -11.10 0.14
C TRP A 101 17.89 -12.51 0.42
N PRO A 102 19.21 -12.66 0.66
CA PRO A 102 19.86 -13.98 0.70
C PRO A 102 19.37 -14.92 1.80
N VAL A 103 18.69 -14.39 2.82
CA VAL A 103 18.31 -15.13 4.02
C VAL A 103 16.80 -15.38 4.12
N ALA A 104 16.04 -15.03 3.07
CA ALA A 104 14.59 -15.15 3.04
C ALA A 104 14.08 -16.55 3.41
N GLU A 105 14.80 -17.59 2.96
CA GLU A 105 14.45 -18.99 3.18
C GLU A 105 14.50 -19.40 4.67
N HIS A 106 15.30 -18.72 5.49
CA HIS A 106 15.45 -18.99 6.92
C HIS A 106 14.50 -18.14 7.78
N TRP A 107 13.88 -17.09 7.22
CA TRP A 107 12.98 -16.21 7.98
C TRP A 107 11.78 -16.91 8.64
N PRO A 108 11.13 -17.94 8.03
CA PRO A 108 10.02 -18.65 8.66
C PRO A 108 10.33 -19.29 10.01
N GLU A 109 11.62 -19.55 10.31
CA GLU A 109 12.08 -20.07 11.60
C GLU A 109 12.15 -18.99 12.69
N HIS A 110 12.28 -17.72 12.28
CA HIS A 110 12.50 -16.57 13.17
C HIS A 110 11.36 -15.54 13.10
N LEU A 111 10.13 -15.98 12.79
CA LEU A 111 8.97 -15.09 12.70
C LEU A 111 8.77 -14.29 13.98
N LEU A 112 8.60 -12.98 13.80
CA LEU A 112 8.34 -12.06 14.89
C LEU A 112 6.98 -12.37 15.53
N GLU A 113 5.95 -12.73 14.74
CA GLU A 113 4.62 -13.10 15.23
C GLU A 113 4.71 -14.30 16.16
N TYR A 114 5.43 -15.33 15.74
CA TYR A 114 5.58 -16.54 16.53
C TYR A 114 6.35 -16.28 17.82
N THR A 115 7.33 -15.37 17.79
CA THR A 115 8.12 -15.02 18.98
C THR A 115 7.28 -14.30 20.03
N PHE A 116 6.49 -13.31 19.65
CA PHE A 116 5.70 -12.52 20.60
C PHE A 116 4.35 -13.15 20.99
N TYR A 117 3.68 -13.80 20.04
CA TYR A 117 2.28 -14.20 20.19
C TYR A 117 2.07 -15.71 20.06
N ARG A 118 3.09 -16.49 19.67
CA ARG A 118 3.01 -17.94 19.42
C ARG A 118 1.95 -18.32 18.37
N THR A 119 1.69 -17.42 17.44
CA THR A 119 0.71 -17.60 16.35
C THR A 119 1.37 -17.46 14.97
N ARG A 120 0.64 -17.89 13.94
CA ARG A 120 0.99 -17.75 12.51
C ARG A 120 -0.25 -17.33 11.68
N ILE A 121 -1.06 -16.44 12.25
CA ILE A 121 -2.37 -16.06 11.68
C ILE A 121 -2.46 -14.55 11.42
N ALA A 122 -1.32 -13.84 11.40
CA ALA A 122 -1.23 -12.40 11.13
C ALA A 122 -2.10 -11.94 9.96
N GLY A 123 -2.06 -12.68 8.85
CA GLY A 123 -2.82 -12.35 7.64
C GLY A 123 -4.34 -12.27 7.83
N ARG A 124 -4.92 -12.95 8.83
CA ARG A 124 -6.36 -12.84 9.18
C ARG A 124 -6.58 -11.92 10.38
N GLN A 125 -5.75 -12.02 11.39
CA GLN A 125 -5.89 -11.24 12.63
C GLN A 125 -5.79 -9.74 12.37
N PHE A 126 -4.92 -9.32 11.44
CA PHE A 126 -4.84 -7.92 11.01
C PHE A 126 -6.20 -7.37 10.58
N PHE A 127 -6.94 -8.11 9.74
CA PHE A 127 -8.24 -7.64 9.25
C PHE A 127 -9.36 -7.75 10.28
N SER A 128 -9.19 -8.57 11.33
CA SER A 128 -10.10 -8.55 12.48
C SER A 128 -10.02 -7.21 13.23
N TYR A 129 -8.82 -6.62 13.35
CA TYR A 129 -8.66 -5.28 13.92
C TYR A 129 -9.31 -4.21 13.04
N VAL A 130 -9.13 -4.31 11.72
CA VAL A 130 -9.77 -3.41 10.75
C VAL A 130 -11.29 -3.45 10.91
N GLN A 131 -11.87 -4.65 10.93
CA GLN A 131 -13.31 -4.83 11.05
C GLN A 131 -13.83 -4.29 12.40
N SER A 132 -13.12 -4.56 13.50
CA SER A 132 -13.47 -4.04 14.83
C SER A 132 -13.53 -2.51 14.87
N LEU A 133 -12.64 -1.81 14.18
CA LEU A 133 -12.66 -0.34 14.11
C LEU A 133 -13.79 0.21 13.24
N ILE A 134 -14.08 -0.48 12.14
CA ILE A 134 -15.19 -0.13 11.24
C ILE A 134 -16.52 -0.26 11.97
N ASP A 135 -16.70 -1.34 12.73
CA ASP A 135 -17.96 -1.65 13.43
C ASP A 135 -18.14 -0.84 14.73
N SER A 136 -17.06 -0.30 15.30
CA SER A 136 -17.14 0.53 16.50
C SER A 136 -17.90 1.83 16.25
N ARG A 137 -18.89 2.12 17.11
CA ARG A 137 -19.70 3.35 17.05
C ARG A 137 -19.09 4.50 17.86
N ASP A 138 -18.47 4.19 18.99
CA ASP A 138 -17.81 5.15 19.86
C ASP A 138 -16.30 5.05 19.67
N ARG A 139 -15.72 6.02 18.96
CA ARG A 139 -14.30 6.02 18.61
C ARG A 139 -13.53 7.00 19.49
N SER A 140 -12.48 6.50 20.12
CA SER A 140 -11.52 7.32 20.85
C SER A 140 -10.45 7.90 19.91
N PRO A 141 -9.70 8.95 20.34
CA PRO A 141 -8.54 9.42 19.59
C PRO A 141 -7.49 8.32 19.32
N LEU A 142 -7.32 7.36 20.25
CA LEU A 142 -6.41 6.23 20.07
C LEU A 142 -6.89 5.28 18.96
N ASP A 143 -8.19 5.13 18.77
CA ASP A 143 -8.75 4.32 17.68
C ASP A 143 -8.48 4.97 16.31
N ALA A 144 -8.48 6.29 16.24
CA ALA A 144 -8.10 7.02 15.02
C ALA A 144 -6.60 6.86 14.72
N ASP A 145 -5.74 6.98 15.74
CA ASP A 145 -4.30 6.71 15.60
C ASP A 145 -4.04 5.27 15.15
N PHE A 146 -4.74 4.29 15.73
CA PHE A 146 -4.61 2.89 15.35
C PHE A 146 -5.16 2.61 13.94
N ALA A 147 -6.27 3.25 13.55
CA ALA A 147 -6.78 3.21 12.19
C ALA A 147 -5.76 3.76 11.18
N ALA A 148 -5.04 4.83 11.53
CA ALA A 148 -3.98 5.38 10.70
C ALA A 148 -2.82 4.38 10.54
N VAL A 149 -2.41 3.68 11.61
CA VAL A 149 -1.39 2.62 11.54
C VAL A 149 -1.82 1.47 10.62
N LEU A 150 -3.06 0.99 10.73
CA LEU A 150 -3.59 -0.06 9.86
C LEU A 150 -3.64 0.39 8.39
N LEU A 151 -4.10 1.63 8.16
CA LEU A 151 -4.14 2.21 6.82
C LEU A 151 -2.74 2.31 6.20
N LEU A 152 -1.76 2.83 6.95
CA LEU A 152 -0.37 2.92 6.52
C LEU A 152 0.22 1.53 6.26
N SER A 153 -0.06 0.54 7.11
CA SER A 153 0.42 -0.83 6.92
C SER A 153 -0.05 -1.43 5.59
N MET A 154 -1.32 -1.21 5.22
CA MET A 154 -1.83 -1.62 3.91
C MET A 154 -1.18 -0.85 2.75
N GLN A 155 -0.94 0.46 2.92
CA GLN A 155 -0.25 1.27 1.91
C GLN A 155 1.22 0.86 1.72
N LEU A 156 1.87 0.39 2.78
CA LEU A 156 3.24 -0.15 2.75
C LEU A 156 3.32 -1.56 2.15
N GLY A 157 2.17 -2.12 1.73
CA GLY A 157 2.11 -3.35 0.96
C GLY A 157 1.60 -4.56 1.72
N PHE A 158 1.05 -4.40 2.92
CA PHE A 158 0.39 -5.50 3.63
C PHE A 158 -0.89 -5.94 2.92
N GLN A 159 -0.98 -7.23 2.58
CA GLN A 159 -2.10 -7.85 1.91
C GLN A 159 -2.77 -8.94 2.76
N GLY A 160 -1.99 -9.68 3.56
CA GLY A 160 -2.48 -10.76 4.40
C GLY A 160 -3.37 -11.77 3.65
N MET A 161 -4.56 -12.02 4.18
CA MET A 161 -5.52 -12.98 3.59
C MET A 161 -6.12 -12.56 2.24
N TYR A 162 -6.01 -11.29 1.84
CA TYR A 162 -6.52 -10.78 0.56
C TYR A 162 -5.47 -10.85 -0.56
N ARG A 163 -4.40 -11.62 -0.36
CA ARG A 163 -3.34 -11.82 -1.35
C ARG A 163 -3.85 -12.66 -2.53
N GLY A 164 -3.62 -12.16 -3.74
CA GLY A 164 -3.87 -12.87 -4.99
C GLY A 164 -5.27 -12.63 -5.57
N GLY A 165 -5.33 -12.36 -6.87
CA GLY A 165 -6.58 -12.11 -7.61
C GLY A 165 -7.03 -10.65 -7.64
N GLU A 166 -7.96 -10.34 -8.53
CA GLU A 166 -8.56 -9.00 -8.64
C GLU A 166 -9.48 -8.70 -7.45
N ASP A 167 -10.28 -9.69 -7.04
CA ASP A 167 -11.20 -9.60 -5.90
C ASP A 167 -10.50 -9.17 -4.60
N GLY A 168 -9.29 -9.68 -4.35
CA GLY A 168 -8.49 -9.32 -3.17
C GLY A 168 -8.03 -7.86 -3.18
N ARG A 169 -7.62 -7.35 -4.35
CA ARG A 169 -7.21 -5.94 -4.51
C ARG A 169 -8.39 -4.99 -4.31
N ASP A 170 -9.56 -5.36 -4.83
CA ASP A 170 -10.78 -4.58 -4.67
C ASP A 170 -11.26 -4.58 -3.21
N ALA A 171 -11.17 -5.71 -2.53
CA ALA A 171 -11.44 -5.79 -1.09
C ALA A 171 -10.50 -4.89 -0.27
N LEU A 172 -9.19 -4.92 -0.55
CA LEU A 172 -8.21 -4.03 0.10
C LEU A 172 -8.50 -2.55 -0.21
N HIS A 173 -8.92 -2.22 -1.43
CA HIS A 173 -9.31 -0.86 -1.78
C HIS A 173 -10.54 -0.40 -0.98
N ALA A 174 -11.58 -1.25 -0.90
CA ALA A 174 -12.78 -0.96 -0.14
C ALA A 174 -12.49 -0.78 1.37
N LEU A 175 -11.64 -1.63 1.95
CA LEU A 175 -11.24 -1.51 3.36
C LEU A 175 -10.46 -0.21 3.63
N ARG A 176 -9.55 0.18 2.74
CA ARG A 176 -8.83 1.46 2.83
C ARG A 176 -9.80 2.65 2.80
N GLY A 177 -10.79 2.63 1.91
CA GLY A 177 -11.82 3.67 1.83
C GLY A 177 -12.66 3.80 3.09
N LYS A 178 -12.97 2.69 3.78
CA LYS A 178 -13.69 2.68 5.06
C LYS A 178 -12.84 3.13 6.25
N LEU A 179 -11.54 2.81 6.25
CA LEU A 179 -10.61 3.21 7.31
C LEU A 179 -10.17 4.67 7.22
N TYR A 180 -10.06 5.22 6.01
CA TYR A 180 -9.65 6.60 5.79
C TYR A 180 -10.42 7.63 6.63
N PRO A 181 -11.78 7.69 6.60
CA PRO A 181 -12.51 8.66 7.40
C PRO A 181 -12.25 8.50 8.89
N ILE A 182 -12.06 7.27 9.39
CA ILE A 182 -11.77 6.97 10.79
C ILE A 182 -10.39 7.52 11.18
N ALA A 183 -9.36 7.24 10.37
CA ALA A 183 -8.00 7.73 10.58
C ALA A 183 -7.93 9.27 10.55
N THR A 184 -8.77 9.91 9.73
CA THR A 184 -8.83 11.38 9.62
C THR A 184 -9.78 12.03 10.64
N GLN A 185 -10.63 11.27 11.33
CA GLN A 185 -11.67 11.81 12.21
C GLN A 185 -11.08 12.60 13.40
N ALA A 186 -9.91 12.17 13.89
CA ALA A 186 -9.18 12.89 14.95
C ALA A 186 -8.57 14.23 14.49
N GLN A 187 -8.53 14.52 13.18
CA GLN A 187 -8.10 15.82 12.66
C GLN A 187 -9.17 16.91 12.81
N GLY A 188 -10.37 16.54 13.28
CA GLY A 188 -11.44 17.41 13.77
C GLY A 188 -11.51 18.79 13.16
N SER A 189 -12.22 18.95 12.03
CA SER A 189 -12.78 20.22 11.51
C SER A 189 -11.86 21.45 11.44
N GLY A 190 -10.56 21.27 11.69
CA GLY A 190 -9.52 22.27 11.59
C GLY A 190 -8.95 22.10 10.21
N ASN A 191 -9.56 22.81 9.28
CA ASN A 191 -9.06 23.04 7.93
C ASN A 191 -7.75 23.86 7.95
N ALA A 192 -6.81 23.51 8.82
CA ALA A 192 -5.47 24.01 8.84
C ALA A 192 -4.69 23.21 7.80
N TYR A 193 -5.06 23.43 6.54
CA TYR A 193 -4.20 23.09 5.42
C TYR A 193 -2.80 23.63 5.74
N MET A 194 -1.80 22.75 5.72
CA MET A 194 -0.40 23.14 5.96
C MET A 194 0.05 24.24 4.99
N PHE A 195 -0.61 24.33 3.83
CA PHE A 195 -0.50 25.38 2.83
C PHE A 195 -1.90 25.75 2.31
N PRO A 196 -2.57 26.78 2.87
CA PRO A 196 -3.89 27.20 2.41
C PRO A 196 -3.91 27.58 0.92
N GLN A 197 -2.81 28.18 0.42
CA GLN A 197 -2.67 28.56 -0.99
C GLN A 197 -2.62 27.36 -1.95
N ALA A 198 -2.24 26.17 -1.48
CA ALA A 198 -2.28 24.95 -2.31
C ALA A 198 -3.72 24.46 -2.55
N TYR A 199 -4.65 24.83 -1.66
CA TYR A 199 -6.06 24.47 -1.75
C TYR A 199 -6.94 25.57 -2.38
N GLU A 200 -6.48 26.83 -2.44
CA GLU A 200 -7.12 27.88 -3.23
C GLU A 200 -7.19 27.54 -4.73
N TYR A 201 -6.23 26.75 -5.20
CA TYR A 201 -6.16 26.26 -6.59
C TYR A 201 -6.17 24.74 -6.68
N THR A 202 -6.81 24.04 -5.74
CA THR A 202 -7.13 22.64 -6.00
C THR A 202 -8.16 22.59 -7.12
N VAL A 203 -7.68 22.31 -8.33
CA VAL A 203 -8.50 21.64 -9.34
C VAL A 203 -9.08 20.42 -8.64
N VAL A 204 -10.35 20.49 -8.26
CA VAL A 204 -11.09 19.32 -7.77
C VAL A 204 -11.20 18.39 -8.97
N SER A 205 -10.18 17.56 -9.19
CA SER A 205 -10.29 16.43 -10.10
C SER A 205 -11.10 15.35 -9.38
N ASN A 206 -12.41 15.56 -9.30
CA ASN A 206 -13.37 14.50 -9.04
C ASN A 206 -13.56 13.67 -10.32
N HIS A 207 -12.46 13.15 -10.85
CA HIS A 207 -12.46 12.29 -12.02
C HIS A 207 -11.34 11.26 -11.84
N ASP A 208 -11.76 10.00 -11.84
CA ASP A 208 -10.92 8.87 -12.22
C ASP A 208 -10.20 9.21 -13.52
N ASN A 209 -8.93 9.58 -13.42
CA ASN A 209 -8.08 9.81 -14.59
C ASN A 209 -7.50 8.47 -15.08
N THR A 210 -8.38 7.57 -15.47
CA THR A 210 -8.06 6.36 -16.24
C THR A 210 -9.01 6.22 -17.42
N ARG A 211 -9.21 7.32 -18.15
CA ARG A 211 -9.68 7.24 -19.54
C ARG A 211 -8.87 8.23 -20.34
N ILE A 212 -7.78 7.75 -20.94
CA ILE A 212 -7.28 8.34 -22.17
C ILE A 212 -8.51 8.54 -23.05
N ALA A 213 -8.87 9.80 -23.33
CA ALA A 213 -10.08 10.14 -24.06
C ALA A 213 -9.91 9.74 -25.53
N LEU A 214 -9.98 8.44 -25.83
CA LEU A 214 -9.94 7.88 -27.18
C LEU A 214 -11.27 8.07 -27.93
N ALA A 215 -12.34 8.43 -27.22
CA ALA A 215 -13.68 8.59 -27.79
C ALA A 215 -13.78 9.63 -28.93
N PRO A 216 -13.13 10.81 -28.88
CA PRO A 216 -13.17 11.77 -30.00
C PRO A 216 -12.43 11.24 -31.24
N TRP A 217 -11.31 10.56 -31.04
CA TRP A 217 -10.50 10.00 -32.14
C TRP A 217 -11.18 8.82 -32.83
N LEU A 218 -11.86 7.95 -32.07
CA LEU A 218 -12.67 6.87 -32.62
C LEU A 218 -13.85 7.41 -33.45
N ARG A 219 -14.51 8.49 -33.01
CA ARG A 219 -15.57 9.15 -33.79
C ARG A 219 -15.00 9.73 -35.09
N ALA A 220 -13.86 10.42 -35.03
CA ALA A 220 -13.20 10.97 -36.21
C ALA A 220 -12.84 9.87 -37.23
N LEU A 221 -12.31 8.74 -36.75
CA LEU A 221 -11.98 7.59 -37.60
C LEU A 221 -13.24 6.97 -38.21
N ALA A 222 -14.32 6.82 -37.44
CA ALA A 222 -15.60 6.31 -37.92
C ALA A 222 -16.21 7.21 -39.02
N TYR A 223 -16.20 8.53 -38.83
CA TYR A 223 -16.66 9.48 -39.85
C TYR A 223 -15.79 9.42 -41.11
N GLY A 224 -14.47 9.34 -40.95
CA GLY A 224 -13.54 9.18 -42.06
C GLY A 224 -13.81 7.92 -42.88
N ALA A 225 -14.00 6.78 -42.21
CA ALA A 225 -14.34 5.51 -42.86
C ALA A 225 -15.69 5.56 -43.59
N LEU A 226 -16.70 6.20 -42.99
CA LEU A 226 -18.02 6.38 -43.60
C LEU A 226 -17.93 7.22 -44.88
N VAL A 227 -17.21 8.35 -44.84
CA VAL A 227 -17.01 9.22 -46.00
C VAL A 227 -16.26 8.48 -47.11
N TYR A 228 -15.21 7.74 -46.76
CA TYR A 228 -14.46 6.93 -47.72
C TYR A 228 -15.35 5.90 -48.44
N LEU A 229 -16.18 5.16 -47.70
CA LEU A 229 -17.10 4.20 -48.28
C LEU A 229 -18.14 4.85 -49.21
N LEU A 230 -18.67 6.02 -48.85
CA LEU A 230 -19.61 6.76 -49.68
C LEU A 230 -18.97 7.22 -50.99
N VAL A 231 -17.78 7.84 -50.91
CA VAL A 231 -17.04 8.29 -52.10
C VAL A 231 -16.68 7.11 -53.00
N SER A 232 -16.17 6.03 -52.42
CA SER A 232 -15.83 4.80 -53.15
C SER A 232 -17.05 4.22 -53.86
N SER A 233 -18.22 4.19 -53.20
CA SER A 233 -19.46 3.69 -53.79
C SER A 233 -19.93 4.54 -54.96
N VAL A 234 -19.90 5.87 -54.83
CA VAL A 234 -20.27 6.80 -55.91
C VAL A 234 -19.34 6.67 -57.11
N VAL A 235 -18.03 6.59 -56.87
CA VAL A 235 -17.03 6.39 -57.93
C VAL A 235 -17.26 5.07 -58.66
N TRP A 236 -17.45 3.98 -57.91
CA TRP A 236 -17.72 2.67 -58.48
C TRP A 236 -19.01 2.67 -59.32
N TRP A 237 -20.06 3.34 -58.85
CA TRP A 237 -21.32 3.46 -59.56
C TRP A 237 -21.22 4.31 -60.83
N ALA A 238 -20.45 5.40 -60.80
CA ALA A 238 -20.17 6.23 -61.96
C ALA A 238 -19.34 5.47 -63.01
N LEU A 239 -18.32 4.72 -62.58
CA LEU A 239 -17.48 3.92 -63.46
C LEU A 239 -18.27 2.74 -64.09
N THR A 240 -19.14 2.10 -63.30
CA THR A 240 -19.99 1.03 -63.82
C THR A 240 -21.00 1.55 -64.85
N ARG A 241 -21.56 2.75 -64.62
CA ARG A 241 -22.44 3.43 -65.58
C ARG A 241 -21.70 3.82 -66.87
N SER A 242 -20.47 4.31 -66.77
CA SER A 242 -19.69 4.66 -67.96
C SER A 242 -19.34 3.41 -68.79
N LEU A 243 -18.96 2.31 -68.15
CA LEU A 243 -18.71 1.04 -68.83
C LEU A 243 -19.95 0.48 -69.54
N LEU A 244 -21.12 0.55 -68.90
CA LEU A 244 -22.39 0.13 -69.51
C LEU A 244 -22.80 1.00 -70.70
N ASN A 245 -22.51 2.30 -70.66
CA ASN A 245 -22.79 3.21 -71.78
C ASN A 245 -21.86 2.92 -72.97
N VAL A 246 -20.57 2.70 -72.72
CA VAL A 246 -19.59 2.38 -73.79
C VAL A 246 -19.90 1.03 -74.45
N ILE A 247 -20.32 0.02 -73.68
CA ILE A 247 -20.72 -1.28 -74.24
C ILE A 247 -22.00 -1.16 -75.09
N LYS A 248 -22.93 -0.27 -74.73
CA LYS A 248 -24.15 -0.01 -75.51
C LYS A 248 -23.90 0.79 -76.78
N GLU A 249 -22.87 1.63 -76.82
CA GLU A 249 -22.47 2.37 -78.03
C GLU A 249 -21.62 1.53 -79.00
N ALA A 250 -20.98 0.46 -78.50
CA ALA A 250 -20.16 -0.45 -79.29
C ALA A 250 -20.92 -1.68 -79.84
N ALA A 251 -22.20 -1.84 -79.50
CA ALA A 251 -23.10 -2.90 -80.00
C ALA A 251 -24.14 -2.33 -80.98
#